data_AF-A0A3M5W3K7-F1
#
_entry.id   AF-A0A3M5W3K7-F1
#
_cell.length_a   1.000
_cell.length_b   1.000
_cell.length_c   1.000
_cell.angle_alpha   90.00
_cell.angle_beta   90.00
_cell.angle_gamma   90.00
#
_symmetry.space_group_name_H-M   'P 1'
#
loop_
_entity.id
_entity.type
_entity.pdbx_description
1 polymer ?
#
loop_
_entity_poly.entity_id
_entity_poly.type
_entity_poly.pdbx_seq_one_letter_code
_entity_poly.pdbx_strand_id
1 'polypeptide(L)'
;MLTCSALKLIYRERLRAAVPGLGFVFLELSKELATERCANRTGHFMPASLVDSQFATLEPPIGEPLTLVVDASKPIDVIGEQAAAWWKGSHA
;
A
#
# COMPACT_ATOMS: atom_id res chain seq x y z
N MET A 1 -6.36 1.72 11.96
CA MET A 1 -5.86 1.63 10.57
C MET A 1 -5.77 3.04 10.00
N LEU A 2 -4.69 3.36 9.30
CA LEU A 2 -4.50 4.65 8.63
C LEU A 2 -3.99 4.41 7.20
N THR A 3 -4.15 5.38 6.32
CA THR A 3 -3.58 5.35 4.97
C THR A 3 -2.34 6.25 4.93
N CYS A 4 -1.19 5.68 4.54
CA CYS A 4 0.06 6.42 4.35
C CYS A 4 0.81 5.80 3.17
N SER A 5 1.38 6.63 2.28
CA SER A 5 2.12 6.11 1.13
C SER A 5 3.41 5.39 1.55
N ALA A 6 4.08 5.87 2.61
CA ALA A 6 5.25 5.26 3.24
C ALA A 6 6.24 4.59 2.24
N LEU A 7 6.50 5.30 1.13
CA LEU A 7 7.07 4.70 -0.09
C LEU A 7 8.52 4.23 0.09
N LYS A 8 9.29 4.91 0.93
CA LYS A 8 10.69 4.59 1.20
C LYS A 8 10.84 3.74 2.46
N LEU A 9 11.81 2.83 2.46
CA LEU A 9 12.18 2.00 3.60
C LEU A 9 12.41 2.85 4.85
N ILE A 10 13.14 3.97 4.73
CA ILE A 10 13.42 4.85 5.87
C ILE A 10 12.17 5.39 6.56
N TYR A 11 11.07 5.60 5.82
CA TYR A 11 9.81 6.04 6.42
C TYR A 11 9.13 4.90 7.16
N ARG A 12 9.15 3.68 6.60
CA ARG A 12 8.59 2.49 7.24
C ARG A 12 9.35 2.13 8.51
N GLU A 13 10.68 2.17 8.48
CA GLU A 13 11.51 1.91 9.66
C GLU A 13 11.24 2.91 10.80
N ARG A 14 11.10 4.20 10.49
CA ARG A 14 10.72 5.20 11.50
C ARG A 14 9.37 4.90 12.13
N LEU A 15 8.38 4.47 11.33
CA LEU A 15 7.06 4.11 11.82
C LEU A 15 7.10 2.84 12.69
N ARG A 16 7.85 1.80 12.27
CA ARG A 16 8.06 0.58 13.06
C ARG A 16 8.73 0.87 14.40
N ALA A 17 9.73 1.76 14.42
CA ALA A 17 10.41 2.16 15.64
C ALA A 17 9.49 2.92 16.61
N ALA A 18 8.56 3.73 16.08
CA ALA A 18 7.61 4.49 16.90
C ALA A 18 6.45 3.64 17.43
N VAL A 19 6.06 2.58 16.72
CA VAL A 19 4.90 1.75 17.04
C VAL A 19 5.30 0.26 16.95
N PRO A 20 5.71 -0.36 18.07
CA PRO A 20 5.97 -1.80 18.11
C PRO A 20 4.74 -2.60 17.67
N GLY A 21 4.95 -3.61 16.81
CA GLY A 21 3.86 -4.43 16.26
C GLY A 21 3.10 -3.78 15.10
N LEU A 22 3.54 -2.61 14.60
CA LEU A 22 2.96 -2.00 13.41
C LEU A 22 3.12 -2.92 12.19
N GLY A 23 1.99 -3.29 11.59
CA GLY A 23 1.94 -4.00 10.32
C GLY A 23 1.72 -3.08 9.12
N PHE A 24 2.22 -3.50 7.96
CA PHE A 24 2.02 -2.82 6.69
C PHE A 24 1.20 -3.70 5.75
N VAL A 25 0.20 -3.10 5.09
CA VAL A 25 -0.49 -3.71 3.96
C VAL A 25 -0.09 -2.92 2.72
N PHE A 26 0.78 -3.53 1.90
CA PHE A 26 1.21 -2.97 0.63
C PHE A 26 0.27 -3.41 -0.49
N LEU A 27 -0.44 -2.44 -1.05
CA LEU A 27 -1.33 -2.62 -2.20
C LEU A 27 -0.49 -2.55 -3.47
N GLU A 28 -0.07 -3.71 -3.97
CA GLU A 28 0.74 -3.82 -5.17
C GLU A 28 -0.13 -3.63 -6.41
N LEU A 29 0.28 -2.73 -7.28
CA LEU A 29 -0.40 -2.43 -8.54
C LEU A 29 0.63 -2.05 -9.60
N SER A 30 0.36 -2.39 -10.85
CA SER A 30 1.15 -1.86 -11.96
C SER A 30 0.93 -0.36 -12.12
N LYS A 31 1.94 0.31 -12.70
CA LYS A 31 1.87 1.76 -12.96
C LYS A 31 0.74 2.10 -13.92
N GLU A 32 0.52 1.24 -14.91
CA GLU A 32 -0.51 1.38 -15.93
C GLU A 32 -1.90 1.36 -15.28
N LEU A 33 -2.17 0.35 -14.44
CA LEU A 33 -3.47 0.18 -13.79
C LEU A 33 -3.70 1.26 -12.71
N ALA A 34 -2.65 1.71 -12.02
CA ALA A 34 -2.73 2.84 -11.10
C ALA A 34 -3.12 4.14 -11.83
N THR A 35 -2.49 4.39 -12.98
CA THR A 35 -2.77 5.57 -13.81
C THR A 35 -4.20 5.56 -14.33
N GLU A 36 -4.67 4.41 -14.85
CA GLU A 36 -6.04 4.23 -15.31
C GLU A 36 -7.07 4.49 -14.20
N ARG A 37 -6.86 3.91 -13.00
CA ARG A 37 -7.77 4.10 -11.86
C ARG A 37 -7.79 5.55 -11.38
N CYS A 38 -6.65 6.23 -11.35
CA CYS A 38 -6.58 7.65 -11.00
C CYS A 38 -7.28 8.54 -12.03
N ALA A 39 -7.13 8.23 -13.32
CA ALA A 39 -7.76 9.00 -14.41
C ALA A 39 -9.30 8.85 -14.42
N ASN A 40 -9.80 7.65 -14.10
CA ASN A 40 -11.24 7.36 -14.06
C ASN A 40 -11.95 7.84 -12.79
N ARG A 41 -11.22 8.42 -11.82
CA ARG A 41 -11.79 8.86 -10.54
C ARG A 41 -12.54 10.19 -10.69
N THR A 42 -13.86 10.13 -10.54
CA THR A 42 -14.73 11.32 -10.55
C THR A 42 -14.61 12.11 -9.24
N GLY A 43 -14.48 13.44 -9.31
CA GLY A 43 -14.55 14.35 -8.16
C GLY A 43 -13.21 14.81 -7.58
N HIS A 44 -12.09 14.16 -7.93
CA HIS A 44 -10.75 14.62 -7.57
C HIS A 44 -9.78 14.36 -8.73
N PHE A 45 -9.43 15.41 -9.47
CA PHE A 45 -8.40 15.34 -10.50
C PHE A 45 -7.04 15.04 -9.84
N MET A 46 -6.50 13.84 -10.09
CA MET A 46 -5.11 13.52 -9.78
C MET A 46 -4.29 13.67 -11.06
N PRO A 47 -3.28 14.57 -11.10
CA PRO A 47 -2.43 14.69 -12.27
C PRO A 47 -1.63 13.41 -12.46
N ALA A 48 -1.46 12.96 -13.71
CA ALA A 48 -0.68 11.76 -14.06
C ALA A 48 0.75 11.80 -13.48
N SER A 49 1.33 13.00 -13.39
CA SER A 49 2.65 13.25 -12.79
C SER A 49 2.75 12.83 -11.32
N LEU A 50 1.63 12.77 -10.59
CA LEU A 50 1.64 12.30 -9.21
C LEU A 50 1.86 10.79 -9.15
N VAL A 51 1.21 10.02 -10.03
CA VAL A 51 1.44 8.56 -10.13
C VAL A 51 2.90 8.31 -10.50
N ASP A 52 3.43 9.03 -11.48
CA ASP A 52 4.85 8.94 -11.87
C ASP A 52 5.80 9.17 -10.69
N SER A 53 5.59 10.25 -9.92
CA SER A 53 6.44 10.57 -8.78
C SER A 53 6.39 9.52 -7.67
N GLN A 54 5.23 8.88 -7.46
CA GLN A 54 5.03 7.88 -6.42
C GLN A 54 5.78 6.60 -6.79
N PHE A 55 5.64 6.13 -8.05
CA PHE A 55 6.36 4.97 -8.55
C PHE A 55 7.88 5.19 -8.63
N ALA A 56 8.32 6.40 -8.98
CA ALA A 56 9.75 6.74 -8.97
C ALA A 56 10.35 6.74 -7.55
N THR A 57 9.52 6.95 -6.53
CA THR A 57 9.92 7.00 -5.11
C THR A 57 9.70 5.67 -4.38
N LEU A 58 8.91 4.76 -4.97
CA LEU A 58 8.52 3.49 -4.36
C LEU A 58 9.72 2.56 -4.22
N GLU A 59 10.05 2.22 -2.98
CA GLU A 59 10.91 1.11 -2.62
C GLU A 59 9.97 -0.02 -2.13
N PRO A 60 9.68 -1.05 -2.95
CA PRO A 60 8.69 -2.07 -2.61
C PRO A 60 9.05 -2.79 -1.30
N PRO A 61 8.13 -2.93 -0.34
CA PRO A 61 8.43 -3.49 0.98
C PRO A 61 8.44 -5.02 0.99
N ILE A 62 8.87 -5.64 -0.11
CA ILE A 62 8.88 -7.10 -0.28
C ILE A 62 9.88 -7.72 0.69
N GLY A 63 9.41 -8.67 1.50
CA GLY A 63 10.25 -9.36 2.49
C GLY A 63 10.49 -8.58 3.79
N GLU A 64 9.89 -7.39 3.95
CA GLU A 64 9.96 -6.65 5.20
C GLU A 64 9.10 -7.30 6.31
N PRO A 65 9.50 -7.18 7.59
CA PRO A 65 8.77 -7.77 8.70
C PRO A 65 7.37 -7.17 8.85
N LEU A 66 6.41 -8.04 9.20
CA LEU A 66 4.99 -7.68 9.38
C LEU A 66 4.42 -6.89 8.20
N THR A 67 4.82 -7.25 6.98
CA THR A 67 4.28 -6.68 5.76
C THR A 67 3.49 -7.73 4.98
N LEU A 68 2.24 -7.41 4.66
CA LEU A 68 1.43 -8.13 3.70
C LEU A 68 1.50 -7.43 2.34
N VAL A 69 1.81 -8.19 1.29
CA VAL A 69 1.67 -7.73 -0.09
C VAL A 69 0.34 -8.25 -0.63
N VAL A 70 -0.50 -7.34 -1.14
CA VAL A 70 -1.81 -7.66 -1.70
C VAL A 70 -1.88 -7.15 -3.13
N ASP A 71 -2.26 -8.02 -4.05
CA ASP A 71 -2.61 -7.64 -5.41
C ASP A 71 -3.85 -6.73 -5.41
N ALA A 72 -3.64 -5.46 -5.70
CA ALA A 72 -4.67 -4.44 -5.67
C ALA A 72 -5.53 -4.41 -6.95
N SER A 73 -5.26 -5.27 -7.94
CA SER A 73 -6.14 -5.44 -9.11
C SER A 73 -7.46 -6.13 -8.76
N LYS A 74 -7.48 -6.88 -7.65
CA LYS A 74 -8.63 -7.62 -7.16
C LYS A 74 -9.79 -6.72 -6.70
N PRO A 75 -11.00 -7.28 -6.58
CA PRO A 75 -12.14 -6.63 -5.94
C PRO A 75 -11.83 -6.16 -4.50
N ILE A 76 -12.43 -5.05 -4.09
CA ILE A 76 -12.12 -4.38 -2.80
C ILE A 76 -12.48 -5.22 -1.58
N ASP A 77 -13.54 -6.02 -1.67
CA ASP A 77 -13.98 -7.01 -0.69
C ASP A 77 -12.91 -8.07 -0.49
N VAL A 78 -12.36 -8.63 -1.57
CA VAL A 78 -11.28 -9.62 -1.52
C VAL A 78 -10.02 -9.05 -0.87
N ILE A 79 -9.65 -7.81 -1.22
CA ILE A 79 -8.51 -7.10 -0.62
C ILE A 79 -8.73 -6.91 0.89
N GLY A 80 -9.92 -6.46 1.28
CA GLY A 80 -10.29 -6.23 2.68
C GLY A 80 -10.29 -7.49 3.52
N GLU A 81 -10.84 -8.59 2.99
CA GLU A 81 -10.84 -9.90 3.64
C GLU A 81 -9.41 -10.43 3.83
N GLN A 82 -8.57 -10.35 2.80
CA GLN A 82 -7.18 -10.80 2.87
C GLN A 82 -6.40 -10.00 3.94
N ALA A 83 -6.55 -8.68 3.96
CA ALA A 83 -5.89 -7.82 4.95
C ALA A 83 -6.39 -8.12 6.38
N ALA A 84 -7.70 -8.31 6.56
CA ALA A 84 -8.28 -8.61 7.87
C ALA A 84 -7.87 -10.00 8.39
N ALA A 85 -7.86 -11.01 7.53
CA ALA A 85 -7.44 -12.37 7.87
C ALA A 85 -5.96 -12.41 8.26
N TRP A 86 -5.10 -11.77 7.47
CA TRP A 86 -3.68 -11.66 7.75
C TRP A 86 -3.39 -10.96 9.09
N TRP A 87 -4.05 -9.84 9.36
CA TRP A 87 -3.84 -9.10 10.60
C TRP A 87 -4.21 -9.94 11.84
N LYS A 88 -5.34 -10.66 11.79
CA LYS A 88 -5.76 -11.58 12.85
C LYS A 88 -4.76 -12.70 13.07
N GLY A 89 -4.25 -13.30 11.99
CA GLY A 89 -3.25 -14.38 12.06
C GLY A 89 -1.85 -13.92 12.51
N SER A 90 -1.53 -12.63 12.35
CA SER A 90 -0.23 -12.06 12.76
C SER A 90 -0.17 -11.72 14.26
N HIS A 91 -1.31 -11.77 14.96
CA HIS A 91 -1.46 -11.45 16.39
C HIS A 91 -2.07 -12.60 17.21
N ALA A 92 -2.18 -13.79 16.61
CA ALA A 92 -2.58 -15.02 17.27
C ALA A 92 -1.33 -15.75 17.80
#